data_AF-A0AA42FGE5-F1
#
_entry.id   AF-A0AA42FGE5-F1
#
_cell.length_a   1.000
_cell.length_b   1.000
_cell.length_c   1.000
_cell.angle_alpha   90.00
_cell.angle_beta   90.00
_cell.angle_gamma   90.00
#
_symmetry.space_group_name_H-M   'P 1'
#
loop_
_entity.id
_entity.type
_entity.pdbx_description
1 polymer ?
#
loop_
_entity_poly.entity_id
_entity_poly.type
_entity_poly.pdbx_seq_one_letter_code
_entity_poly.pdbx_strand_id
1 'polypeptide(L)'
;MTTKQTHKNPSIQREIVRNLAAGMQLTTVKELTRMVKEVGYRFDRDLDTRSTSRIMSGPGAGDSYPNCYLYVVQDDDGLSAYHYQARRDANYEKLKTIRNDFFAVTNNHVVVF
;
A
#
# COMPACT_ATOMS: atom_id res chain seq x y z
N MET A 1 19.08 -0.90 -15.65
CA MET A 1 18.27 -1.92 -16.32
C MET A 1 17.04 -2.19 -15.46
N THR A 2 15.90 -1.58 -15.78
CA THR A 2 14.67 -1.74 -15.00
C THR A 2 13.88 -2.90 -15.58
N THR A 3 13.95 -4.05 -14.92
CA THR A 3 13.21 -5.25 -15.33
C THR A 3 11.72 -4.92 -15.36
N LYS A 4 11.11 -4.82 -16.55
CA LYS A 4 9.66 -4.71 -16.70
C LYS A 4 9.03 -5.99 -16.16
N GLN A 5 8.60 -5.93 -14.90
CA GLN A 5 7.91 -7.05 -14.26
C GLN A 5 6.55 -7.20 -14.96
N THR A 6 6.46 -8.17 -15.87
CA THR A 6 5.21 -8.52 -16.54
C THR A 6 4.39 -9.34 -15.56
N HIS A 7 3.48 -8.68 -14.85
CA HIS A 7 2.55 -9.38 -13.95
C HIS A 7 1.61 -10.24 -14.79
N LYS A 8 1.76 -11.58 -14.71
CA LYS A 8 0.97 -12.51 -15.53
C LYS A 8 -0.49 -12.65 -15.08
N ASN A 9 -0.86 -12.14 -13.90
CA ASN A 9 -2.22 -12.23 -13.39
C ASN A 9 -3.07 -11.05 -13.93
N PRO A 10 -4.14 -11.32 -14.72
CA PRO A 10 -5.00 -10.28 -15.27
C PRO A 10 -5.67 -9.40 -14.21
N SER A 11 -5.97 -9.92 -13.02
CA SER A 11 -6.61 -9.12 -11.96
C SER A 11 -5.66 -8.07 -11.40
N ILE A 12 -4.37 -8.38 -11.31
CA ILE A 12 -3.33 -7.43 -10.89
C ILE A 12 -3.16 -6.35 -11.94
N GLN A 13 -3.12 -6.71 -13.22
CA GLN A 13 -3.01 -5.73 -14.31
C GLN A 13 -4.17 -4.75 -14.30
N ARG A 14 -5.41 -5.23 -14.08
CA ARG A 14 -6.58 -4.36 -13.94
C ARG A 14 -6.45 -3.41 -12.76
N GLU A 15 -5.98 -3.88 -11.61
CA GLU A 15 -5.80 -3.02 -10.44
C GLU A 15 -4.67 -2.00 -10.62
N ILE A 16 -3.57 -2.36 -11.28
CA ILE A 16 -2.51 -1.40 -11.65
C ILE A 16 -3.10 -0.28 -12.52
N VAL A 17 -3.86 -0.63 -13.58
CA VAL A 17 -4.48 0.36 -14.47
C VAL A 17 -5.45 1.25 -13.69
N ARG A 18 -6.24 0.68 -12.79
CA ARG A 18 -7.19 1.42 -11.95
C ARG A 18 -6.48 2.41 -11.03
N ASN A 19 -5.42 2.00 -10.33
CA ASN A 19 -4.67 2.87 -9.43
C ASN A 19 -3.97 4.00 -10.19
N LEU A 20 -3.38 3.71 -11.34
CA LEU A 20 -2.81 4.74 -12.22
C LEU A 20 -3.87 5.73 -12.71
N ALA A 21 -5.06 5.25 -13.10
CA ALA A 21 -6.18 6.11 -13.50
C ALA A 21 -6.74 6.95 -12.34
N ALA A 22 -6.61 6.48 -11.10
CA ALA A 22 -6.95 7.23 -9.90
C ALA A 22 -5.88 8.27 -9.50
N GLY A 23 -4.78 8.39 -10.26
CA GLY A 23 -3.70 9.34 -10.01
C GLY A 23 -2.59 8.83 -9.10
N MET A 24 -2.65 7.56 -8.66
CA MET A 24 -1.59 6.96 -7.85
C MET A 24 -0.35 6.64 -8.70
N GLN A 25 0.80 6.58 -8.05
CA GLN A 25 2.09 6.27 -8.63
C GLN A 25 2.55 4.86 -8.25
N LEU A 26 2.91 4.07 -9.25
CA LEU A 26 3.52 2.75 -9.03
C LEU A 26 4.97 2.93 -8.57
N THR A 27 5.31 2.31 -7.44
CA THR A 27 6.65 2.31 -6.86
C THR A 27 7.06 0.90 -6.40
N THR A 28 8.19 0.79 -5.68
CA THR A 28 8.66 -0.47 -5.09
C THR A 28 8.35 -0.52 -3.59
N VAL A 29 8.25 -1.72 -3.03
CA VAL A 29 8.09 -1.91 -1.57
C VAL A 29 9.26 -1.27 -0.81
N LYS A 30 10.48 -1.35 -1.35
CA LYS A 30 11.67 -0.70 -0.75
C LYS A 30 11.47 0.81 -0.64
N GLU A 31 10.94 1.42 -1.68
CA GLU A 31 10.71 2.86 -1.73
C GLU A 31 9.56 3.30 -0.82
N LEU A 32 8.46 2.53 -0.77
CA LEU A 32 7.40 2.75 0.22
C LEU A 32 7.97 2.70 1.65
N THR A 33 8.78 1.70 1.97
CA THR A 33 9.40 1.57 3.28
C THR A 33 10.29 2.77 3.60
N ARG A 34 11.08 3.26 2.62
CA ARG A 34 11.91 4.47 2.78
C ARG A 34 11.04 5.69 3.10
N MET A 35 10.02 5.96 2.28
CA MET A 35 9.14 7.13 2.46
C MET A 35 8.41 7.09 3.80
N VAL A 36 7.90 5.93 4.20
CA VAL A 36 7.22 5.74 5.49
C VAL A 36 8.19 5.93 6.66
N LYS A 37 9.44 5.46 6.54
CA LYS A 37 10.49 5.67 7.55
C LYS A 37 10.86 7.14 7.72
N GLU A 38 10.93 7.91 6.62
CA GLU A 38 11.25 9.33 6.65
C GLU A 38 10.20 10.18 7.37
N VAL A 39 8.96 9.70 7.48
CA VAL A 39 7.89 10.36 8.21
C VAL A 39 7.68 9.80 9.63
N GLY A 40 8.62 9.00 10.14
CA GLY A 40 8.59 8.51 11.53
C GLY A 40 7.69 7.30 11.76
N TYR A 41 7.47 6.48 10.73
CA TYR A 41 6.74 5.21 10.83
C TYR A 41 7.58 4.06 10.29
N ARG A 42 7.15 2.83 10.51
CA ARG A 42 7.72 1.64 9.85
C ARG A 42 6.64 0.62 9.57
N PHE A 43 6.95 -0.33 8.68
CA PHE A 43 6.12 -1.50 8.50
C PHE A 43 6.54 -2.60 9.47
N ASP A 44 5.61 -3.08 10.29
CA ASP A 44 5.76 -4.32 11.04
C ASP A 44 5.46 -5.49 10.09
N ARG A 45 6.51 -6.21 9.72
CA ARG A 45 6.45 -7.27 8.70
C ARG A 45 5.87 -8.57 9.24
N ASP A 46 5.82 -8.74 10.56
CA ASP A 46 5.22 -9.93 11.18
C ASP A 46 3.68 -9.91 11.06
N LEU A 47 3.11 -8.74 10.75
CA LEU A 47 1.68 -8.52 10.57
C LEU A 47 1.27 -8.33 9.11
N ASP A 48 2.18 -8.55 8.16
CA ASP A 48 1.87 -8.53 6.74
C ASP A 48 0.77 -9.55 6.42
N THR A 49 -0.34 -9.08 5.88
CA THR A 49 -1.50 -9.93 5.59
C THR A 49 -1.70 -10.05 4.08
N ARG A 50 -1.65 -11.27 3.57
CA ARG A 50 -1.96 -11.56 2.16
C ARG A 50 -3.40 -12.04 2.05
N SER A 51 -4.17 -11.42 1.17
CA SER A 51 -5.58 -11.75 0.99
C SER A 51 -6.04 -11.48 -0.45
N THR A 52 -7.32 -11.73 -0.71
CA THR A 52 -7.97 -11.31 -1.95
C THR A 52 -8.95 -10.19 -1.61
N SER A 53 -8.67 -8.98 -2.07
CA SER A 53 -9.59 -7.84 -1.95
C SER A 53 -10.70 -7.95 -2.98
N ARG A 54 -11.89 -7.49 -2.58
CA ARG A 54 -13.04 -7.34 -3.47
C ARG A 54 -13.43 -5.87 -3.56
N ILE A 55 -13.68 -5.42 -4.78
CA ILE A 55 -14.12 -4.05 -5.04
C ILE A 55 -15.62 -3.98 -4.81
N MET A 56 -16.01 -3.10 -3.90
CA MET A 56 -17.40 -3.04 -3.42
C MET A 56 -18.27 -2.07 -4.21
N SER A 57 -17.69 -1.09 -4.91
CA SER A 57 -18.42 0.00 -5.57
C SER A 57 -17.72 0.50 -6.83
N GLY A 58 -18.46 1.24 -7.66
CA GLY A 58 -17.95 1.86 -8.89
C GLY A 58 -17.86 0.89 -10.08
N PRO A 59 -17.21 1.30 -11.18
CA PRO A 59 -17.17 0.53 -12.43
C PRO A 59 -16.53 -0.86 -12.34
N GLY A 60 -15.75 -1.12 -11.28
CA GLY A 60 -15.13 -2.42 -11.00
C GLY A 60 -15.82 -3.23 -9.91
N ALA A 61 -17.03 -2.85 -9.46
CA ALA A 61 -17.72 -3.55 -8.39
C ALA A 61 -17.88 -5.04 -8.72
N GLY A 62 -17.54 -5.89 -7.75
CA GLY A 62 -17.57 -7.35 -7.90
C GLY A 62 -16.24 -7.97 -8.32
N ASP A 63 -15.31 -7.21 -8.93
CA ASP A 63 -13.96 -7.68 -9.23
C ASP A 63 -13.16 -7.94 -7.94
N SER A 64 -12.24 -8.88 -8.04
CA SER A 64 -11.30 -9.20 -6.97
C SER A 64 -9.85 -9.17 -7.45
N TYR A 65 -8.92 -8.89 -6.54
CA TYR A 65 -7.49 -8.94 -6.81
C TYR A 65 -6.68 -9.40 -5.58
N PRO A 66 -5.55 -10.10 -5.77
CA PRO A 66 -4.66 -10.47 -4.67
C PRO A 66 -3.95 -9.23 -4.12
N ASN A 67 -3.95 -9.07 -2.81
CA ASN A 67 -3.30 -7.96 -2.11
C ASN A 67 -2.36 -8.42 -0.99
N CYS A 68 -1.44 -7.54 -0.61
CA CYS A 68 -0.65 -7.64 0.59
C CYS A 68 -0.82 -6.33 1.36
N TYR A 69 -1.45 -6.40 2.53
CA TYR A 69 -1.57 -5.27 3.44
C TYR A 69 -0.32 -5.22 4.33
N LEU A 70 0.41 -4.10 4.33
CA LEU A 70 1.52 -3.87 5.25
C LEU A 70 1.00 -3.17 6.49
N TYR A 71 1.45 -3.61 7.66
CA TYR A 71 0.99 -3.03 8.92
C TYR A 71 1.87 -1.86 9.35
N VAL A 72 1.31 -0.65 9.46
CA VAL A 72 2.07 0.56 9.81
C VAL A 72 2.03 0.83 11.30
N VAL A 73 3.20 0.99 11.90
CA VAL A 73 3.38 1.39 13.29
C VAL A 73 4.26 2.64 13.38
N GLN A 74 4.05 3.43 14.42
CA GLN A 74 4.92 4.56 14.74
C GLN A 74 6.32 4.07 15.10
N ASP A 75 7.33 4.83 14.68
CA ASP A 75 8.69 4.36 14.81
C ASP A 75 9.21 4.38 16.26
N ASP A 76 8.68 5.27 17.09
CA ASP A 76 9.15 5.51 18.45
C ASP A 76 8.45 4.65 19.51
N ASP A 77 7.13 4.49 19.45
CA ASP A 77 6.35 3.75 20.45
C ASP A 77 5.79 2.41 19.95
N GLY A 78 5.94 2.12 18.65
CA GLY A 78 5.42 0.89 18.02
C GLY A 78 3.90 0.82 17.95
N LEU A 79 3.19 1.90 18.29
CA LEU A 79 1.75 1.94 18.24
C LEU A 79 1.27 2.00 16.79
N SER A 80 0.23 1.21 16.45
CA SER A 80 -0.37 1.23 15.12
C SER A 80 -0.76 2.65 14.72
N ALA A 81 -0.48 3.05 13.47
CA ALA A 81 -0.90 4.34 12.93
C ALA A 81 -2.43 4.54 13.03
N TYR A 82 -3.20 3.45 13.11
CA TYR A 82 -4.66 3.44 13.18
C TYR A 82 -5.22 3.29 14.60
N HIS A 83 -4.36 3.15 15.62
CA HIS A 83 -4.79 3.13 17.01
C HIS A 83 -5.37 4.50 17.42
N TYR A 84 -6.34 4.51 18.34
CA TYR A 84 -7.02 5.76 18.76
C TYR A 84 -6.10 6.74 19.51
N GLN A 85 -5.06 6.21 20.19
CA GLN A 85 -4.03 7.01 20.87
C GLN A 85 -2.84 7.36 19.96
N ALA A 86 -2.84 6.92 18.70
CA ALA A 86 -1.73 7.20 17.81
C ALA A 86 -1.66 8.68 17.44
N ARG A 87 -0.47 9.16 17.10
CA ARG A 87 -0.26 10.57 16.70
C ARG A 87 -1.18 10.96 15.55
N ARG A 88 -1.65 12.20 15.58
CA ARG A 88 -2.48 12.84 14.54
C ARG A 88 -1.87 14.20 14.15
N ASP A 89 -0.56 14.19 14.02
CA ASP A 89 0.26 15.36 13.74
C ASP A 89 0.58 15.48 12.23
N ALA A 90 1.47 16.41 11.89
CA ALA A 90 1.92 16.61 10.52
C ALA A 90 2.56 15.36 9.89
N ASN A 91 3.13 14.46 10.68
CA ASN A 91 3.71 13.22 10.16
C ASN A 91 2.62 12.20 9.81
N TYR A 92 1.53 12.16 10.59
CA TYR A 92 0.34 11.39 10.21
C TYR A 92 -0.29 11.88 8.90
N GLU A 93 -0.37 13.19 8.69
CA GLU A 93 -0.86 13.75 7.43
C GLU A 93 0.02 13.34 6.24
N LYS A 94 1.35 13.42 6.38
CA LYS A 94 2.28 12.93 5.35
C LYS A 94 2.14 11.43 5.09
N LEU A 95 1.92 10.61 6.14
CA LEU A 95 1.67 9.19 5.98
C LEU A 95 0.42 8.93 5.12
N LYS A 96 -0.67 9.67 5.36
CA LYS A 96 -1.89 9.57 4.54
C LYS A 96 -1.64 9.97 3.09
N THR A 97 -0.83 11.00 2.85
CA THR A 97 -0.41 11.38 1.49
C THR A 97 0.33 10.23 0.83
N ILE A 98 1.33 9.62 1.48
CA ILE A 98 2.05 8.48 0.90
C ILE A 98 1.09 7.32 0.58
N ARG A 99 0.17 7.01 1.50
CA ARG A 99 -0.84 5.95 1.33
C ARG A 99 -1.76 6.18 0.13
N ASN A 100 -2.17 7.43 -0.09
CA ASN A 100 -3.13 7.77 -1.14
C ASN A 100 -2.46 8.00 -2.50
N ASP A 101 -1.17 8.34 -2.51
CA ASP A 101 -0.45 8.70 -3.72
C ASP A 101 0.37 7.55 -4.31
N PHE A 102 0.71 6.53 -3.51
CA PHE A 102 1.62 5.47 -3.95
C PHE A 102 1.08 4.07 -3.70
N PHE A 103 1.44 3.15 -4.58
CA PHE A 103 1.23 1.72 -4.40
C PHE A 103 2.40 0.92 -4.98
N ALA A 104 2.54 -0.33 -4.58
CA ALA A 104 3.55 -1.23 -5.14
C ALA A 104 2.93 -2.56 -5.55
N VAL A 105 3.70 -3.37 -6.27
CA VAL A 105 3.34 -4.75 -6.59
C VAL A 105 4.52 -5.65 -6.28
N THR A 106 4.30 -6.73 -5.55
CA THR A 106 5.33 -7.72 -5.22
C THR A 106 4.72 -9.11 -5.14
N ASN A 107 5.44 -10.14 -5.57
CA ASN A 107 5.02 -11.54 -5.46
C ASN A 107 3.57 -11.80 -5.91
N ASN A 108 3.14 -11.16 -7.01
CA ASN A 108 1.76 -11.27 -7.51
C ASN A 108 0.68 -10.75 -6.53
N HIS A 109 0.99 -9.74 -5.74
CA HIS A 109 0.05 -9.03 -4.88
C HIS A 109 0.21 -7.52 -5.04
N VAL A 110 -0.90 -6.79 -5.07
CA VAL A 110 -0.89 -5.33 -4.92
C VAL A 110 -0.64 -4.99 -3.46
N VAL A 111 0.35 -4.14 -3.20
CA VAL A 111 0.79 -3.77 -1.86
C VAL A 111 0.17 -2.44 -1.47
N VAL A 112 -0.50 -2.44 -0.31
CA VAL A 112 -1.22 -1.29 0.28
C VAL A 112 -0.99 -1.27 1.79
N PHE A 113 -1.30 -0.16 2.45
CA PHE A 113 -1.20 -0.02 3.91
C PHE A 113 -2.14 1.06 4.46
#